data_AF-A0A9Q1EK69-F1
#
_entry.id   AF-A0A9Q1EK69-F1
#
_cell.length_a   1.000
_cell.length_b   1.000
_cell.length_c   1.000
_cell.angle_alpha   90.00
_cell.angle_beta   90.00
_cell.angle_gamma   90.00
#
_symmetry.space_group_name_H-M   'P 1'
#
loop_
_entity.id
_entity.type
_entity.pdbx_description
1 polymer ?
#
loop_
_entity_poly.entity_id
_entity_poly.type
_entity_poly.pdbx_seq_one_letter_code
_entity_poly.pdbx_strand_id
1 'polypeptide(L)'
;MCSVASMVSCPRGGRVLTEEMKEGTEMFIIKAMLPVAESFGFADEIRKRTSGLASPQLVFSHWEVIPSDPFWVPTTEEEYLHFGEKADSATRPSST
;
A
#
# COMPACT_ATOMS: atom_id res chain seq x y z
N MET A 1 -10.49 -15.03 5.62
CA MET A 1 -10.35 -14.60 4.21
C MET A 1 -9.88 -13.16 4.23
N CYS A 2 -8.77 -12.80 3.56
CA CYS A 2 -8.39 -11.39 3.41
C CYS A 2 -9.43 -10.71 2.50
N SER A 3 -10.02 -9.61 2.93
CA SER A 3 -10.88 -8.81 2.06
C SER A 3 -10.01 -8.10 1.01
N VAL A 4 -10.57 -7.83 -0.16
CA VAL A 4 -9.85 -7.10 -1.23
C VAL A 4 -9.37 -5.73 -0.73
N ALA A 5 -10.16 -5.09 0.13
CA ALA A 5 -9.80 -3.86 0.85
C ALA A 5 -8.54 -4.03 1.72
N SER A 6 -8.42 -5.13 2.48
CA SER A 6 -7.27 -5.33 3.38
C SER A 6 -5.95 -5.48 2.62
N MET A 7 -5.99 -5.95 1.37
CA MET A 7 -4.81 -6.09 0.51
C MET A 7 -4.21 -4.76 0.05
N VAL A 8 -4.99 -3.68 0.09
CA VAL A 8 -4.51 -2.33 -0.22
C VAL A 8 -3.89 -1.68 1.01
N SER A 9 -4.47 -1.87 2.20
CA SER A 9 -3.98 -1.25 3.43
C SER A 9 -2.71 -1.91 3.98
N CYS A 10 -2.66 -3.23 4.00
CA CYS A 10 -1.55 -4.00 4.57
C CYS A 10 -1.12 -5.10 3.59
N PRO A 11 0.19 -5.26 3.30
CA PRO A 11 1.36 -4.55 3.85
C PRO A 11 1.71 -3.24 3.13
N ARG A 12 0.89 -2.79 2.18
CA ARG A 12 1.24 -1.76 1.19
C ARG A 12 1.10 -0.31 1.61
N GLY A 13 0.54 -0.04 2.80
CA GLY A 13 0.34 1.32 3.30
C GLY A 13 -0.67 2.14 2.48
N GLY A 14 -1.54 1.49 1.70
CA GLY A 14 -2.61 2.17 0.98
C GLY A 14 -3.77 2.57 1.90
N ARG A 15 -4.67 3.43 1.39
CA ARG A 15 -5.89 3.82 2.10
C ARG A 15 -7.11 3.56 1.23
N VAL A 16 -8.14 2.94 1.81
CA VAL A 16 -9.44 2.79 1.16
C VAL A 16 -10.20 4.12 1.29
N LEU A 17 -10.74 4.62 0.18
CA LEU A 17 -11.53 5.84 0.12
C LEU A 17 -13.02 5.51 0.20
N THR A 18 -13.49 4.63 -0.68
CA THR A 18 -14.88 4.19 -0.71
C THR A 18 -14.98 2.70 -1.02
N GLU A 19 -16.01 2.07 -0.47
CA GLU A 19 -16.41 0.71 -0.74
C GLU A 19 -17.92 0.73 -1.00
N GLU A 20 -18.30 0.48 -2.26
CA GLU A 20 -19.68 0.60 -2.73
C GLU A 20 -20.10 -0.71 -3.39
N MET A 21 -21.26 -1.22 -3.03
CA MET A 21 -21.88 -2.34 -3.74
C MET A 21 -22.60 -1.79 -4.98
N LYS A 22 -22.33 -2.38 -6.14
CA LYS A 22 -23.00 -1.98 -7.37
C LYS A 22 -24.43 -2.50 -7.38
N GLU A 23 -25.39 -1.59 -7.34
CA GLU A 23 -26.83 -1.91 -7.33
C GLU A 23 -27.21 -2.90 -8.44
N GLY A 24 -28.02 -3.89 -8.08
CA GLY A 24 -28.46 -4.94 -8.99
C GLY A 24 -27.41 -6.03 -9.29
N THR A 25 -26.25 -6.01 -8.64
CA THR A 25 -25.21 -7.06 -8.76
C THR A 25 -24.59 -7.40 -7.40
N GLU A 26 -23.96 -8.56 -7.29
CA GLU A 26 -23.15 -8.94 -6.11
C GLU A 26 -21.71 -8.39 -6.17
N MET A 27 -21.47 -7.39 -7.02
CA MET A 27 -20.14 -6.82 -7.23
C MET A 27 -19.88 -5.65 -6.28
N PHE A 28 -18.69 -5.63 -5.69
CA PHE A 28 -18.18 -4.52 -4.91
C PHE A 28 -17.17 -3.71 -5.72
N ILE A 29 -17.28 -2.39 -5.66
CA ILE A 29 -16.31 -1.45 -6.22
C ILE A 29 -15.60 -0.79 -5.04
N ILE A 30 -14.28 -0.99 -4.98
CA ILE A 30 -13.41 -0.41 -3.96
C ILE A 30 -12.55 0.65 -4.63
N LYS A 31 -12.63 1.89 -4.15
CA LYS A 31 -11.73 2.97 -4.53
C LYS A 31 -10.71 3.15 -3.42
N ALA A 32 -9.44 3.10 -3.76
CA ALA A 32 -8.35 3.22 -2.79
C ALA A 32 -7.15 3.92 -3.42
N MET A 33 -6.34 4.56 -2.57
CA MET A 33 -5.03 5.10 -2.94
C MET A 33 -3.96 4.09 -2.54
N LEU A 34 -3.03 3.85 -3.46
CA LEU A 34 -1.92 2.93 -3.28
C LEU A 34 -0.62 3.65 -3.65
N PRO A 35 0.41 3.64 -2.79
CA PRO A 35 1.71 4.20 -3.15
C PRO A 35 2.25 3.54 -4.43
N VAL A 36 2.78 4.35 -5.36
CA VAL A 36 3.26 3.85 -6.65
C VAL A 36 4.35 2.78 -6.47
N ALA A 37 5.25 2.97 -5.51
CA ALA A 37 6.30 2.00 -5.16
C ALA A 37 5.74 0.62 -4.78
N GLU A 38 4.58 0.57 -4.11
CA GLU A 38 3.93 -0.67 -3.62
C GLU A 38 2.90 -1.23 -4.62
N SER A 39 2.71 -0.56 -5.76
CA SER A 39 1.74 -0.95 -6.80
C SER A 39 2.26 -2.02 -7.76
N PHE A 40 3.58 -2.16 -7.87
CA PHE A 40 4.20 -3.16 -8.74
C PHE A 40 3.81 -4.58 -8.29
N GLY A 41 3.36 -5.41 -9.24
CA GLY A 41 2.90 -6.78 -8.95
C GLY A 41 1.56 -6.89 -8.19
N PHE A 42 0.96 -5.77 -7.75
CA PHE A 42 -0.32 -5.79 -7.02
C PHE A 42 -1.43 -6.44 -7.85
N ALA A 43 -1.49 -6.12 -9.14
CA ALA A 43 -2.56 -6.61 -10.01
C ALA A 43 -2.54 -8.14 -10.19
N ASP A 44 -1.35 -8.74 -10.21
CA ASP A 44 -1.21 -10.19 -10.30
C ASP A 44 -1.45 -10.86 -8.96
N GLU A 45 -1.00 -10.24 -7.86
CA GLU A 45 -1.23 -10.75 -6.52
C GLU A 45 -2.72 -10.80 -6.16
N ILE A 46 -3.47 -9.72 -6.43
CA ILE A 46 -4.90 -9.66 -6.11
C ILE A 46 -5.70 -10.68 -6.93
N ARG A 47 -5.35 -10.87 -8.21
CA ARG A 47 -5.95 -11.91 -9.06
C ARG A 47 -5.65 -13.30 -8.51
N LYS A 48 -4.41 -13.57 -8.10
CA LYS A 48 -4.02 -14.87 -7.52
C LYS A 48 -4.75 -15.15 -6.20
N ARG A 49 -4.81 -14.18 -5.27
CA ARG A 49 -5.45 -14.37 -3.96
C ARG A 49 -6.98 -14.50 -4.04
N THR A 50 -7.59 -13.93 -5.07
CA THR A 50 -9.05 -13.97 -5.28
C THR A 50 -9.45 -15.01 -6.33
N SER A 51 -8.53 -15.86 -6.79
CA SER A 51 -8.78 -16.82 -7.87
C SER A 51 -9.37 -16.17 -9.14
N GLY A 52 -9.00 -14.92 -9.41
CA GLY A 52 -9.44 -14.13 -10.56
C GLY A 52 -10.75 -13.36 -10.37
N LEU A 53 -11.41 -13.47 -9.21
CA LEU A 53 -12.69 -12.80 -8.96
C LEU A 53 -12.55 -11.28 -8.81
N ALA A 54 -11.37 -10.77 -8.44
CA ALA A 54 -11.09 -9.34 -8.40
C ALA A 54 -10.34 -8.88 -9.66
N SER A 55 -10.84 -7.82 -10.30
CA SER A 55 -10.19 -7.15 -11.43
C SER A 55 -9.72 -5.75 -11.02
N PRO A 56 -8.43 -5.57 -10.72
CA PRO A 56 -7.87 -4.27 -10.34
C PRO A 56 -7.70 -3.35 -11.56
N GLN A 57 -7.93 -2.05 -11.35
CA GLN A 57 -7.56 -0.99 -12.28
C GLN A 57 -6.63 -0.01 -11.58
N LEU A 58 -5.41 0.13 -12.07
CA LEU A 58 -4.43 1.06 -11.54
C LEU A 58 -4.42 2.31 -12.42
N VAL A 59 -4.84 3.43 -11.85
CA VAL A 59 -4.90 4.74 -12.52
C VAL A 59 -4.11 5.72 -11.67
N PHE A 60 -3.19 6.45 -12.30
CA PHE A 60 -2.43 7.50 -11.61
C PHE A 60 -3.39 8.63 -11.18
N SER A 61 -3.25 9.03 -9.92
CA SER A 61 -4.07 10.06 -9.29
C SER A 61 -3.26 11.35 -9.08
N HIS A 62 -2.28 11.32 -8.19
CA HIS A 62 -1.37 12.44 -7.89
C HIS A 62 -0.17 11.94 -7.07
N TRP A 63 0.75 12.86 -6.77
CA TRP A 63 1.81 12.67 -5.76
C TRP A 63 1.35 13.23 -4.42
N GLU A 64 1.55 12.47 -3.35
CA GLU A 64 1.24 12.87 -1.98
C GLU A 64 2.53 12.91 -1.14
N VAL A 65 2.62 13.88 -0.24
CA VAL A 65 3.72 13.96 0.72
C VAL A 65 3.49 12.91 1.80
N ILE A 66 4.41 11.95 1.87
CA ILE A 66 4.43 10.93 2.93
C ILE A 66 5.24 11.52 4.08
N PRO A 67 4.81 11.37 5.35
CA PRO A 67 5.52 11.91 6.53
C PRO A 67 6.79 11.12 6.88
N SER A 68 7.54 10.66 5.88
CA SER A 68 8.79 9.93 6.05
C SER A 68 9.94 10.83 5.64
N ASP A 69 10.98 10.91 6.47
CA ASP A 69 12.20 11.66 6.16
C ASP A 69 13.12 10.80 5.27
N PRO A 70 13.32 11.16 3.99
CA PRO A 70 14.18 10.40 3.09
C PRO A 70 15.68 10.52 3.42
N PHE A 71 16.07 11.43 4.31
CA PHE A 71 17.46 11.67 4.72
C PHE A 71 17.76 11.25 6.16
N TRP A 72 16.81 10.57 6.84
CA TRP A 72 17.03 10.19 8.23
C TRP A 72 18.22 9.22 8.35
N VAL A 73 19.25 9.66 9.06
CA VAL A 73 20.40 8.85 9.46
C VAL A 73 20.54 9.07 10.97
N PRO A 74 20.61 8.02 11.80
CA PRO A 74 20.82 8.19 13.23
C PRO A 74 22.17 8.86 13.44
N THR A 75 22.17 10.07 14.01
CA THR A 75 23.38 10.84 14.26
C THR A 75 23.97 10.58 15.64
N THR A 76 23.18 10.02 16.57
CA THR A 76 23.59 9.73 17.94
C THR A 76 23.18 8.32 18.38
N GLU A 77 23.90 7.76 19.35
CA GLU A 77 23.62 6.43 19.92
C GLU A 77 22.27 6.40 20.67
N GLU A 78 21.87 7.52 21.27
CA GLU A 78 20.57 7.69 21.94
C GLU A 78 19.40 7.65 20.94
N GLU A 79 19.53 8.31 19.79
CA GLU A 79 18.54 8.25 18.70
C GLU A 79 18.44 6.84 18.11
N TYR A 80 19.56 6.13 17.98
CA TYR A 80 19.60 4.75 17.51
C TYR A 80 18.88 3.79 18.47
N LEU A 81 19.08 3.95 19.78
CA LEU A 81 18.41 3.12 20.79
C LEU A 81 16.90 3.40 20.87
N HIS A 82 16.48 4.64 20.59
CA HIS A 82 15.07 5.04 20.65
C HIS A 82 14.28 4.71 19.38
N PHE A 83 14.87 4.88 18.19
CA PHE A 83 14.19 4.77 16.89
C PHE A 83 14.70 3.60 16.03
N GLY A 84 15.73 2.86 16.45
CA GLY A 84 16.31 1.74 15.71
C GLY A 84 17.01 2.16 14.41
N GLU A 85 17.27 1.22 13.49
CA GLU A 85 17.87 1.50 12.17
C GLU A 85 16.91 2.25 11.22
N LYS A 86 15.61 2.33 11.56
CA LYS A 86 14.57 2.89 10.71
C LYS A 86 13.57 3.68 11.55
N ALA A 87 13.74 4.99 11.61
CA ALA A 87 12.78 5.85 12.30
C ALA A 87 11.35 5.78 11.75
N ASP A 88 11.14 5.31 10.51
CA ASP A 88 9.83 4.81 10.07
C ASP A 88 10.02 3.85 8.90
N SER A 89 9.42 2.67 8.99
CA SER A 89 9.57 1.59 8.02
C SER A 89 8.83 1.89 6.70
N ALA A 90 9.47 2.56 5.75
CA ALA A 90 8.97 2.63 4.37
C ALA A 90 10.05 2.79 3.27
N THR A 91 11.32 2.59 3.57
CA THR A 91 12.38 2.69 2.55
C THR A 91 13.15 1.37 2.46
N ARG A 92 12.63 0.43 1.68
CA ARG A 92 13.46 -0.58 1.02
C ARG A 92 13.37 -0.34 -0.49
N PRO A 93 14.32 0.39 -1.10
CA PRO A 93 14.59 0.15 -2.51
C PRO A 93 15.21 -1.24 -2.57
N SER A 94 14.51 -2.20 -3.18
CA SER A 94 15.11 -3.49 -3.54
C SER A 94 16.27 -3.21 -4.49
N SER A 95 17.47 -3.18 -3.95
CA SER A 95 18.71 -3.16 -4.72
C SER A 95 18.84 -4.48 -5.47
N THR A 96 18.78 -4.39 -6.80
CA THR A 96 19.27 -5.33 -7.84
C THR A 96 18.81 -6.79 -7.77
#